data_AF-A3NYJ0-F1
#
_entry.id   AF-A3NYJ0-F1
#
_cell.length_a   1.000
_cell.length_b   1.000
_cell.length_c   1.000
_cell.angle_alpha   90.00
_cell.angle_beta   90.00
_cell.angle_gamma   90.00
#
_symmetry.space_group_name_H-M   'P 1'
#
loop_
_entity.id
_entity.type
_entity.pdbx_description
1 polymer ?
#
loop_
_entity_poly.entity_id
_entity_poly.type
_entity_poly.pdbx_seq_one_letter_code
_entity_poly.pdbx_strand_id
1 'polypeptide(L)'
;MHDGPFPRRGADRRPPQGLPASGETTGFAAARRFVLLTFFQRGDTPGNRFDDNAPLRRRLACSRRQTTPRLLRESFMFLRSLVALAAAAASMFGAGPAHATGVGAPLQIDVYNPGEKSLFPVSSEIVTGKTGTILIDAQFQRNDAEALVNKIKATGKPLKLVYVSHSDPDYYFGLDTIKAAFPDAKIVATPQTVAAIKANKDDKLAYWGPILKDNAPRTLVVPQPLHGDRLTLDGHELRIVGLDGPSPDRTFVSIPSARAVVGGIPVAANIHVWIADTQTPESRRNWIKTLDRIAALHPSRVVPGHYLANPDGSEPYTLASVKFTRDYLVAFDAEAAKARNSGELITAMKARYPNLADASSLEMSAKVIKGEMQWPVVGTASAFPAAGKKALVQFGDVGFRLDFKDDHTMTFVGTAGQYQGATDTVEYKATQIRPQVFMVYWHEPKSGDNVVHVEDFENGIVYTNIAHRNGEFQHLKGTIRIEDAK
;
A
#
# COMPACT_ATOMS: atom_id res chain seq x y z
N MET A 1 33.15 -51.10 -64.03
CA MET A 1 33.54 -49.68 -64.15
C MET A 1 33.03 -49.01 -62.89
N HIS A 2 33.78 -49.19 -61.79
CA HIS A 2 34.85 -48.30 -61.29
C HIS A 2 34.25 -46.97 -60.82
N ASP A 3 34.40 -46.48 -59.59
CA ASP A 3 35.04 -46.88 -58.31
C ASP A 3 34.37 -45.96 -57.26
N GLY A 4 34.11 -46.30 -55.98
CA GLY A 4 35.02 -46.84 -54.96
C GLY A 4 35.17 -45.82 -53.81
N PRO A 5 35.33 -46.22 -52.53
CA PRO A 5 34.69 -45.59 -51.37
C PRO A 5 35.66 -44.99 -50.29
N PHE A 6 35.08 -44.40 -49.21
CA PHE A 6 35.54 -44.19 -47.80
C PHE A 6 37.02 -44.47 -47.41
N PRO A 7 37.66 -43.84 -46.37
CA PRO A 7 37.19 -43.95 -44.97
C PRO A 7 37.68 -42.91 -43.90
N ARG A 8 37.39 -43.27 -42.64
CA ARG A 8 37.50 -42.63 -41.31
C ARG A 8 38.92 -42.61 -40.65
N ARG A 9 38.95 -41.96 -39.47
CA ARG A 9 39.86 -42.05 -38.28
C ARG A 9 41.10 -41.16 -38.36
N GLY A 10 41.64 -40.49 -37.33
CA GLY A 10 41.51 -40.51 -35.87
C GLY A 10 42.92 -40.28 -35.27
N ALA A 11 43.08 -39.47 -34.20
CA ALA A 11 44.20 -39.38 -33.23
C ALA A 11 44.25 -37.95 -32.64
N ASP A 12 43.99 -37.71 -31.36
CA ASP A 12 44.87 -37.89 -30.18
C ASP A 12 45.96 -36.82 -30.04
N ARG A 13 45.92 -36.05 -28.94
CA ARG A 13 47.06 -35.48 -28.15
C ARG A 13 46.62 -34.38 -27.15
N ARG A 14 46.85 -34.67 -25.87
CA ARG A 14 47.18 -33.76 -24.74
C ARG A 14 48.61 -34.14 -24.25
N PRO A 15 49.27 -33.45 -23.29
CA PRO A 15 49.36 -32.02 -22.91
C PRO A 15 50.89 -31.59 -22.86
N PRO A 16 51.40 -30.52 -22.16
CA PRO A 16 51.30 -30.28 -20.71
C PRO A 16 51.13 -28.81 -20.21
N GLN A 17 50.68 -28.77 -18.96
CA GLN A 17 50.64 -27.79 -17.84
C GLN A 17 51.41 -26.45 -17.86
N GLY A 18 50.77 -25.44 -17.21
CA GLY A 18 51.39 -24.26 -16.59
C GLY A 18 50.37 -23.27 -16.00
N LEU A 19 50.09 -23.34 -14.68
CA LEU A 19 49.47 -22.29 -13.83
C LEU A 19 50.59 -21.32 -13.34
N PRO A 20 50.34 -20.13 -12.69
CA PRO A 20 49.14 -19.73 -11.93
C PRO A 20 48.67 -18.23 -11.96
N ALA A 21 47.44 -18.03 -11.46
CA ALA A 21 46.94 -17.00 -10.51
C ALA A 21 46.79 -15.47 -10.84
N SER A 22 45.81 -14.89 -10.12
CA SER A 22 45.39 -13.48 -9.91
C SER A 22 44.49 -12.87 -11.00
N GLY A 23 43.22 -12.55 -10.69
CA GLY A 23 42.74 -11.23 -10.23
C GLY A 23 42.31 -10.42 -11.47
N GLU A 24 41.16 -9.79 -11.64
CA GLU A 24 40.11 -9.25 -10.78
C GLU A 24 38.84 -9.16 -11.65
N THR A 25 37.66 -9.38 -11.06
CA THR A 25 36.38 -9.04 -11.67
C THR A 25 36.03 -7.59 -11.33
N THR A 26 36.32 -6.65 -12.22
CA THR A 26 35.75 -5.30 -12.18
C THR A 26 35.03 -5.03 -13.49
N GLY A 27 33.72 -5.24 -13.49
CA GLY A 27 32.93 -5.08 -14.70
C GLY A 27 31.43 -4.92 -14.47
N PHE A 28 30.97 -4.35 -13.35
CA PHE A 28 29.53 -4.02 -13.19
C PHE A 28 29.23 -2.79 -12.29
N ALA A 29 30.24 -2.00 -11.90
CA ALA A 29 30.04 -0.84 -11.00
C ALA A 29 29.89 0.52 -11.72
N ALA A 30 29.93 0.58 -13.06
CA ALA A 30 30.03 1.84 -13.80
C ALA A 30 28.73 2.33 -14.47
N ALA A 31 27.55 1.87 -14.04
CA ALA A 31 26.26 2.27 -14.63
C ALA A 31 25.31 3.00 -13.66
N ARG A 32 25.83 3.70 -12.64
CA ARG A 32 25.01 4.47 -11.68
C ARG A 32 25.35 5.95 -11.54
N ARG A 33 26.05 6.55 -12.50
CA ARG A 33 26.22 8.01 -12.57
C ARG A 33 26.01 8.46 -14.00
N PHE A 34 24.88 9.09 -14.28
CA PHE A 34 24.76 10.28 -15.13
C PHE A 34 23.29 10.73 -15.13
N VAL A 35 23.11 12.05 -15.34
CA VAL A 35 21.86 12.83 -15.40
C VAL A 35 21.39 13.43 -14.07
N LEU A 36 21.96 14.59 -13.70
CA LEU A 36 21.20 15.84 -13.51
C LEU A 36 22.15 17.05 -13.30
N LEU A 37 22.49 17.76 -14.37
CA LEU A 37 22.75 19.20 -14.37
C LEU A 37 21.92 19.72 -15.55
N THR A 38 21.05 20.72 -15.43
CA THR A 38 21.39 22.14 -15.30
C THR A 38 20.07 22.91 -15.06
N PHE A 39 20.01 23.84 -14.10
CA PHE A 39 19.59 25.25 -14.30
C PHE A 39 19.33 26.02 -12.98
N PHE A 40 19.89 27.24 -12.97
CA PHE A 40 19.67 28.46 -12.16
C PHE A 40 20.10 28.58 -10.68
N GLN A 41 21.27 29.23 -10.51
CA GLN A 41 21.57 30.17 -9.44
C GLN A 41 20.83 31.51 -9.66
N ARG A 42 20.20 32.05 -8.61
CA ARG A 42 20.49 33.36 -7.99
C ARG A 42 19.45 33.63 -6.91
N GLY A 43 19.91 33.73 -5.68
CA GLY A 43 19.13 34.26 -4.57
C GLY A 43 19.36 35.75 -4.42
N ASP A 44 18.36 36.43 -3.88
CA ASP A 44 18.50 37.64 -3.09
C ASP A 44 17.53 37.54 -1.91
N THR A 45 18.07 37.64 -0.70
CA THR A 45 17.37 37.76 0.59
C THR A 45 16.97 39.20 0.87
N PRO A 46 15.95 39.45 1.72
CA PRO A 46 16.24 39.82 3.11
C PRO A 46 15.28 39.11 4.08
N GLY A 47 15.64 38.71 5.30
CA GLY A 47 16.26 39.51 6.36
C GLY A 47 15.18 39.85 7.38
N ASN A 48 15.12 39.14 8.52
CA ASN A 48 14.48 39.68 9.73
C ASN A 48 15.08 39.05 10.99
N ARG A 49 15.72 39.92 11.78
CA ARG A 49 16.12 39.72 13.17
C ARG A 49 14.88 39.82 14.04
N PHE A 50 14.76 38.93 15.02
CA PHE A 50 14.08 39.24 16.27
C PHE A 50 15.04 38.90 17.41
N ASP A 51 15.34 39.93 18.19
CA ASP A 51 16.19 39.88 19.38
C ASP A 51 15.46 39.18 20.53
N ASP A 52 16.15 38.23 21.14
CA ASP A 52 15.85 37.67 22.46
C ASP A 52 16.27 38.67 23.54
N ASN A 53 15.39 38.94 24.51
CA ASN A 53 15.78 39.41 25.84
C ASN A 53 14.79 38.92 26.90
N ALA A 54 15.20 37.87 27.61
CA ALA A 54 14.85 37.61 29.02
C ALA A 54 16.01 38.19 29.89
N PRO A 55 15.96 38.29 31.25
CA PRO A 55 15.08 37.56 32.16
C PRO A 55 14.60 38.33 33.42
N LEU A 56 13.62 37.78 34.13
CA LEU A 56 13.45 38.06 35.56
C LEU A 56 13.27 36.77 36.36
N ARG A 57 14.24 36.56 37.26
CA ARG A 57 14.28 35.54 38.31
C ARG A 57 13.26 35.88 39.39
N ARG A 58 12.62 34.85 39.97
CA ARG A 58 12.53 34.72 41.44
C ARG A 58 12.31 33.26 41.84
N ARG A 59 13.17 32.86 42.79
CA ARG A 59 13.19 31.59 43.51
C ARG A 59 12.02 31.52 44.48
N LEU A 60 11.53 30.31 44.76
CA LEU A 60 11.20 29.86 46.11
C LEU A 60 11.33 28.33 46.12
N ALA A 61 12.00 27.82 47.15
CA ALA A 61 12.35 26.43 47.35
C ALA A 61 11.56 25.84 48.53
N CYS A 62 11.56 24.50 48.54
CA CYS A 62 11.43 23.61 49.69
C CYS A 62 10.01 23.25 50.17
N SER A 63 9.64 21.98 50.00
CA SER A 63 9.54 21.06 51.14
C SER A 63 9.29 19.61 50.68
N ARG A 64 10.18 18.73 51.13
CA ARG A 64 10.13 17.26 51.11
C ARG A 64 8.96 16.74 51.95
N ARG A 65 8.40 15.57 51.59
CA ARG A 65 8.16 14.45 52.54
C ARG A 65 7.76 13.17 51.78
N GLN A 66 8.64 12.19 51.86
CA GLN A 66 8.32 10.76 51.78
C GLN A 66 7.85 10.30 53.16
N THR A 67 6.83 9.46 53.23
CA THR A 67 6.61 8.51 54.34
C THR A 67 5.70 7.36 53.90
N THR A 68 6.25 6.15 53.86
CA THR A 68 5.63 4.90 54.35
C THR A 68 6.47 4.49 55.57
N PRO A 69 5.96 3.76 56.61
CA PRO A 69 5.64 2.33 56.47
C PRO A 69 4.61 1.69 57.47
N ARG A 70 4.20 0.46 57.11
CA ARG A 70 3.94 -0.79 57.91
C ARG A 70 3.01 -0.85 59.15
N LEU A 71 2.38 -2.05 59.24
CA LEU A 71 1.88 -2.88 60.38
C LEU A 71 0.36 -3.14 60.25
N LEU A 72 -0.26 -4.33 60.44
CA LEU A 72 0.03 -5.63 61.10
C LEU A 72 -0.65 -6.77 60.29
N ARG A 73 -0.04 -7.97 60.12
CA ARG A 73 -0.15 -9.20 60.97
C ARG A 73 -1.60 -9.75 61.06
N GLU A 74 -1.94 -10.77 60.26
CA GLU A 74 -2.03 -12.21 60.62
C GLU A 74 -3.25 -12.60 61.48
N SER A 75 -4.08 -13.50 60.97
CA SER A 75 -4.83 -14.48 61.77
C SER A 75 -5.18 -15.70 60.91
N PHE A 76 -4.80 -16.87 61.45
CA PHE A 76 -4.84 -18.21 60.87
C PHE A 76 -6.18 -18.93 61.12
N MET A 77 -6.64 -19.67 60.09
CA MET A 77 -7.18 -21.05 60.05
C MET A 77 -8.43 -21.54 60.84
N PHE A 78 -9.08 -22.51 60.14
CA PHE A 78 -10.05 -23.55 60.54
C PHE A 78 -11.53 -23.10 60.65
N LEU A 79 -12.55 -23.78 60.10
CA LEU A 79 -12.77 -25.23 60.06
C LEU A 79 -14.01 -25.62 59.18
N ARG A 80 -13.93 -26.79 58.53
CA ARG A 80 -14.99 -27.77 58.18
C ARG A 80 -15.88 -27.64 56.92
N SER A 81 -15.64 -28.64 56.07
CA SER A 81 -16.46 -29.29 55.05
C SER A 81 -17.94 -29.50 55.40
N LEU A 82 -18.82 -29.38 54.39
CA LEU A 82 -20.02 -30.19 54.24
C LEU A 82 -20.27 -30.45 52.74
N VAL A 83 -20.23 -31.73 52.38
CA VAL A 83 -20.65 -32.32 51.11
C VAL A 83 -22.00 -33.00 51.36
N ALA A 84 -23.02 -32.67 50.57
CA ALA A 84 -24.19 -33.53 50.28
C ALA A 84 -24.88 -32.94 49.03
N LEU A 85 -24.69 -33.51 47.85
CA LEU A 85 -25.45 -34.62 47.26
C LEU A 85 -26.85 -34.21 46.79
N ALA A 86 -26.98 -33.93 45.50
CA ALA A 86 -28.23 -34.10 44.74
C ALA A 86 -27.85 -34.70 43.37
N ALA A 87 -28.24 -35.95 43.15
CA ALA A 87 -28.06 -36.67 41.90
C ALA A 87 -29.42 -37.01 41.29
N ALA A 88 -29.40 -37.08 39.96
CA ALA A 88 -30.33 -37.74 39.05
C ALA A 88 -31.62 -37.01 38.64
N ALA A 89 -31.61 -36.47 37.41
CA ALA A 89 -32.46 -36.94 36.31
C ALA A 89 -32.13 -36.18 35.01
N ALA A 90 -31.59 -36.87 34.00
CA ALA A 90 -31.93 -36.72 32.57
C ALA A 90 -30.87 -37.45 31.72
N SER A 91 -31.19 -38.71 31.42
CA SER A 91 -30.61 -39.46 30.32
C SER A 91 -31.02 -38.83 28.97
N MET A 92 -30.18 -39.04 27.95
CA MET A 92 -30.45 -38.80 26.52
C MET A 92 -30.20 -37.39 25.95
N PHE A 93 -28.93 -37.00 25.86
CA PHE A 93 -28.41 -36.46 24.60
C PHE A 93 -27.06 -37.11 24.35
N GLY A 94 -27.05 -38.15 23.51
CA GLY A 94 -25.83 -38.62 22.88
C GLY A 94 -25.35 -37.52 21.95
N ALA A 95 -24.52 -36.61 22.48
CA ALA A 95 -23.65 -35.79 21.66
C ALA A 95 -22.63 -36.74 21.02
N GLY A 96 -22.98 -37.31 19.86
CA GLY A 96 -21.96 -37.83 18.95
C GLY A 96 -20.92 -36.74 18.74
N PRO A 97 -19.63 -37.08 18.62
CA PRO A 97 -18.62 -36.07 18.33
C PRO A 97 -19.10 -35.34 17.09
N ALA A 98 -19.37 -34.05 17.21
CA ALA A 98 -19.52 -33.19 16.05
C ALA A 98 -18.23 -33.41 15.26
N HIS A 99 -18.35 -34.11 14.13
CA HIS A 99 -17.29 -34.15 13.16
C HIS A 99 -17.09 -32.68 12.77
N ALA A 100 -16.10 -32.04 13.39
CA ALA A 100 -15.44 -30.90 12.80
C ALA A 100 -15.03 -31.42 11.42
N THR A 101 -15.76 -31.00 10.39
CA THR A 101 -15.41 -31.24 9.01
C THR A 101 -14.00 -30.70 8.87
N GLY A 102 -13.04 -31.61 8.83
CA GLY A 102 -11.62 -31.26 8.87
C GLY A 102 -11.34 -30.36 7.68
N VAL A 103 -11.18 -29.07 7.94
CA VAL A 103 -10.54 -28.17 6.99
C VAL A 103 -9.18 -28.83 6.72
N GLY A 104 -8.82 -28.99 5.44
CA GLY A 104 -7.69 -29.81 5.00
C GLY A 104 -6.35 -29.45 5.65
N ALA A 105 -5.28 -30.14 5.25
CA ALA A 105 -3.94 -29.77 5.69
C ALA A 105 -3.66 -28.28 5.39
N PRO A 106 -2.98 -27.55 6.29
CA PRO A 106 -2.62 -26.15 6.08
C PRO A 106 -2.07 -25.86 4.68
N LEU A 107 -2.53 -24.75 4.09
CA LEU A 107 -1.97 -24.22 2.85
C LEU A 107 -0.46 -24.02 2.98
N GLN A 108 0.28 -24.43 1.95
CA GLN A 108 1.73 -24.26 1.87
C GLN A 108 2.06 -22.93 1.19
N ILE A 109 3.14 -22.27 1.62
CA ILE A 109 3.56 -20.96 1.08
C ILE A 109 5.04 -21.04 0.70
N ASP A 110 5.31 -21.04 -0.61
CA ASP A 110 6.64 -20.77 -1.16
C ASP A 110 6.75 -19.27 -1.48
N VAL A 111 7.92 -18.68 -1.23
CA VAL A 111 8.17 -17.26 -1.45
C VAL A 111 9.25 -17.10 -2.51
N TYR A 112 9.02 -16.20 -3.45
CA TYR A 112 10.02 -15.76 -4.40
C TYR A 112 10.35 -14.30 -4.16
N ASN A 113 11.63 -14.00 -4.01
CA ASN A 113 12.17 -12.65 -4.01
C ASN A 113 13.51 -12.68 -4.77
N PRO A 114 13.70 -11.84 -5.79
CA PRO A 114 14.94 -11.84 -6.59
C PRO A 114 16.14 -11.21 -5.86
N GLY A 115 15.91 -10.58 -4.69
CA GLY A 115 16.90 -9.89 -3.90
C GLY A 115 17.57 -8.76 -4.69
N GLU A 116 18.87 -8.58 -4.49
CA GLU A 116 19.67 -7.53 -5.14
C GLU A 116 19.82 -7.69 -6.66
N LYS A 117 19.32 -8.80 -7.24
CA LYS A 117 19.40 -9.05 -8.69
C LYS A 117 18.33 -8.30 -9.48
N SER A 118 17.30 -7.77 -8.81
CA SER A 118 16.22 -7.00 -9.43
C SER A 118 16.29 -5.53 -9.01
N LEU A 119 15.59 -4.68 -9.77
CA LEU A 119 15.45 -3.25 -9.42
C LEU A 119 14.74 -3.07 -8.09
N PHE A 120 13.75 -3.91 -7.79
CA PHE A 120 13.03 -3.92 -6.53
C PHE A 120 13.05 -5.33 -5.93
N PRO A 121 13.47 -5.50 -4.66
CA PRO A 121 13.46 -6.80 -4.01
C PRO A 121 12.05 -7.10 -3.47
N VAL A 122 11.08 -7.14 -4.38
CA VAL A 122 9.65 -7.39 -4.10
C VAL A 122 9.39 -8.88 -3.98
N SER A 123 8.52 -9.26 -3.06
CA SER A 123 8.13 -10.66 -2.84
C SER A 123 6.88 -11.05 -3.62
N SER A 124 6.83 -12.33 -4.00
CA SER A 124 5.65 -13.00 -4.52
C SER A 124 5.45 -14.30 -3.76
N GLU A 125 4.20 -14.62 -3.40
CA GLU A 125 3.87 -15.83 -2.67
C GLU A 125 3.05 -16.82 -3.49
N ILE A 126 3.54 -18.05 -3.56
CA ILE A 126 2.86 -19.18 -4.19
C ILE A 126 2.17 -19.98 -3.10
N VAL A 127 0.87 -19.75 -2.95
CA VAL A 127 0.03 -20.45 -1.97
C VAL A 127 -0.53 -21.72 -2.60
N THR A 128 -0.11 -22.87 -2.08
CA THR A 128 -0.42 -24.19 -2.65
C THR A 128 -1.36 -24.98 -1.74
N GLY A 129 -2.45 -25.45 -2.32
CA GLY A 129 -3.39 -26.38 -1.71
C GLY A 129 -3.36 -27.77 -2.36
N LYS A 130 -4.35 -28.59 -2.02
CA LYS A 130 -4.56 -29.91 -2.61
C LYS A 130 -4.88 -29.85 -4.10
N THR A 131 -5.73 -28.91 -4.53
CA THR A 131 -6.29 -28.90 -5.90
C THR A 131 -5.78 -27.77 -6.79
N GLY A 132 -4.95 -26.86 -6.29
CA GLY A 132 -4.43 -25.76 -7.09
C GLY A 132 -3.52 -24.83 -6.32
N THR A 133 -3.13 -23.75 -6.97
CA THR A 133 -2.33 -22.66 -6.42
C THR A 133 -3.03 -21.31 -6.59
N ILE A 134 -2.74 -20.41 -5.66
CA ILE A 134 -2.97 -18.97 -5.78
C ILE A 134 -1.61 -18.30 -5.77
N LEU A 135 -1.39 -17.38 -6.71
CA LEU A 135 -0.24 -16.49 -6.70
C LEU A 135 -0.64 -15.16 -6.06
N ILE A 136 0.21 -14.61 -5.20
CA ILE A 136 0.12 -13.23 -4.72
C ILE A 136 1.29 -12.46 -5.32
N ASP A 137 0.95 -11.40 -6.07
CA ASP A 137 1.86 -10.46 -6.73
C ASP A 137 2.74 -11.06 -7.83
N ALA A 138 2.95 -10.29 -8.91
CA ALA A 138 3.46 -10.82 -10.18
C ALA A 138 4.86 -10.32 -10.58
N GLN A 139 5.60 -9.72 -9.64
CA GLN A 139 6.93 -9.14 -9.85
C GLN A 139 6.94 -7.95 -10.83
N PHE A 140 8.06 -7.23 -10.84
CA PHE A 140 8.27 -6.05 -11.67
C PHE A 140 8.80 -6.35 -13.06
N GLN A 141 9.85 -7.17 -13.11
CA GLN A 141 10.62 -7.42 -14.32
C GLN A 141 10.17 -8.72 -14.98
N ARG A 142 10.22 -8.77 -16.32
CA ARG A 142 9.85 -9.97 -17.08
C ARG A 142 10.64 -11.22 -16.67
N ASN A 143 11.96 -11.12 -16.53
CA ASN A 143 12.81 -12.25 -16.14
C ASN A 143 12.46 -12.81 -14.74
N ASP A 144 12.09 -11.95 -13.80
CA ASP A 144 11.66 -12.35 -12.46
C ASP A 144 10.28 -13.03 -12.52
N ALA A 145 9.37 -12.52 -13.37
CA ALA A 145 8.09 -13.17 -13.65
C ALA A 145 8.26 -14.54 -14.35
N GLU A 146 9.25 -14.71 -15.24
CA GLU A 146 9.59 -15.99 -15.87
C GLU A 146 10.11 -17.01 -14.83
N ALA A 147 10.94 -16.57 -13.89
CA ALA A 147 11.39 -17.41 -12.77
C ALA A 147 10.20 -17.85 -11.89
N LEU A 148 9.26 -16.93 -11.66
CA LEU A 148 8.01 -17.21 -10.94
C LEU A 148 7.13 -18.22 -11.69
N VAL A 149 6.99 -18.12 -13.01
CA VAL A 149 6.31 -19.13 -13.85
C VAL A 149 6.90 -20.51 -13.63
N ASN A 150 8.24 -20.62 -13.63
CA ASN A 150 8.92 -21.90 -13.45
C ASN A 150 8.67 -22.49 -12.06
N LYS A 151 8.69 -21.67 -11.01
CA LYS A 151 8.33 -22.10 -9.64
C LYS A 151 6.89 -22.59 -9.54
N ILE A 152 5.94 -21.89 -10.16
CA ILE A 152 4.53 -22.31 -10.16
C ILE A 152 4.37 -23.63 -10.90
N LYS A 153 5.00 -23.80 -12.08
CA LYS A 153 4.98 -25.08 -12.82
C LYS A 153 5.56 -26.24 -12.00
N ALA A 154 6.63 -25.99 -11.25
CA ALA A 154 7.26 -27.00 -10.40
C ALA A 154 6.35 -27.52 -9.27
N THR A 155 5.29 -26.79 -8.90
CA THR A 155 4.29 -27.29 -7.95
C THR A 155 3.49 -28.49 -8.48
N GLY A 156 3.41 -28.66 -9.81
CA GLY A 156 2.57 -29.66 -10.46
C GLY A 156 1.06 -29.44 -10.26
N LYS A 157 0.65 -28.25 -9.80
CA LYS A 157 -0.74 -27.87 -9.52
C LYS A 157 -1.19 -26.74 -10.47
N PRO A 158 -2.47 -26.70 -10.84
CA PRO A 158 -2.99 -25.62 -11.69
C PRO A 158 -3.00 -24.28 -10.92
N LEU A 159 -2.54 -23.21 -11.58
CA LEU A 159 -2.71 -21.85 -11.09
C LEU A 159 -4.16 -21.42 -11.32
N LYS A 160 -4.92 -21.27 -10.23
CA LYS A 160 -6.34 -20.92 -10.31
C LYS A 160 -6.57 -19.42 -10.35
N LEU A 161 -5.77 -18.68 -9.60
CA LEU A 161 -5.96 -17.26 -9.38
C LEU A 161 -4.63 -16.56 -9.07
N VAL A 162 -4.51 -15.33 -9.55
CA VAL A 162 -3.47 -14.36 -9.21
C VAL A 162 -4.15 -13.20 -8.49
N TYR A 163 -3.69 -12.88 -7.29
CA TYR A 163 -4.11 -11.71 -6.53
C TYR A 163 -3.02 -10.65 -6.56
N VAL A 164 -3.36 -9.43 -6.97
CA VAL A 164 -2.47 -8.28 -6.89
C VAL A 164 -2.83 -7.44 -5.67
N SER A 165 -1.89 -7.32 -4.75
CA SER A 165 -2.08 -6.74 -3.42
C SER A 165 -1.96 -5.22 -3.40
N HIS A 166 -1.16 -4.65 -4.31
CA HIS A 166 -0.90 -3.20 -4.40
C HIS A 166 -0.79 -2.73 -5.85
N SER A 167 -1.00 -1.44 -6.08
CA SER A 167 -1.08 -0.86 -7.43
C SER A 167 0.26 -0.34 -7.96
N ASP A 168 1.36 -0.53 -7.23
CA ASP A 168 2.67 -0.19 -7.76
C ASP A 168 3.11 -1.21 -8.83
N PRO A 169 3.85 -0.77 -9.88
CA PRO A 169 4.26 -1.60 -11.00
C PRO A 169 4.93 -2.93 -10.63
N ASP A 170 5.69 -2.94 -9.54
CA ASP A 170 6.44 -4.10 -9.07
C ASP A 170 5.55 -5.24 -8.55
N TYR A 171 4.26 -4.98 -8.35
CA TYR A 171 3.28 -5.99 -7.99
C TYR A 171 2.53 -6.58 -9.21
N TYR A 172 2.52 -5.91 -10.37
CA TYR A 172 1.64 -6.29 -11.48
C TYR A 172 2.25 -6.24 -12.89
N PHE A 173 3.44 -5.69 -13.09
CA PHE A 173 4.04 -5.60 -14.43
C PHE A 173 4.30 -6.99 -15.02
N GLY A 174 4.73 -7.98 -14.23
CA GLY A 174 4.93 -9.34 -14.73
C GLY A 174 3.65 -10.12 -15.07
N LEU A 175 2.45 -9.54 -14.88
CA LEU A 175 1.19 -10.23 -15.17
C LEU A 175 1.04 -10.68 -16.62
N ASP A 176 1.64 -10.00 -17.60
CA ASP A 176 1.57 -10.42 -19.00
C ASP A 176 2.21 -11.80 -19.22
N THR A 177 3.34 -12.02 -18.55
CA THR A 177 4.15 -13.23 -18.57
C THR A 177 3.42 -14.35 -17.83
N ILE A 178 2.86 -14.05 -16.66
CA ILE A 178 2.04 -14.99 -15.88
C ILE A 178 0.80 -15.41 -16.69
N LYS A 179 0.08 -14.45 -17.28
CA LYS A 179 -1.13 -14.71 -18.08
C LYS A 179 -0.83 -15.54 -19.32
N ALA A 180 0.29 -15.30 -19.99
CA ALA A 180 0.71 -16.09 -21.14
C ALA A 180 1.01 -17.55 -20.76
N ALA A 181 1.59 -17.79 -19.58
CA ALA A 181 1.89 -19.13 -19.08
C ALA A 181 0.68 -19.87 -18.50
N PHE A 182 -0.29 -19.14 -17.94
CA PHE A 182 -1.46 -19.67 -17.25
C PHE A 182 -2.74 -18.94 -17.69
N PRO A 183 -3.22 -19.15 -18.93
CA PRO A 183 -4.31 -18.38 -19.52
C PRO A 183 -5.65 -18.53 -18.79
N ASP A 184 -5.85 -19.64 -18.08
CA ASP A 184 -7.08 -19.94 -17.33
C ASP A 184 -7.11 -19.32 -15.92
N ALA A 185 -5.97 -18.79 -15.44
CA ALA A 185 -5.89 -18.20 -14.12
C ALA A 185 -6.65 -16.87 -14.06
N LYS A 186 -7.55 -16.71 -13.09
CA LYS A 186 -8.22 -15.43 -12.85
C LYS A 186 -7.25 -14.43 -12.25
N ILE A 187 -7.16 -13.22 -12.78
CA ILE A 187 -6.31 -12.16 -12.23
C ILE A 187 -7.21 -11.13 -11.56
N VAL A 188 -7.08 -10.98 -10.25
CA VAL A 188 -7.96 -10.13 -9.43
C VAL A 188 -7.17 -9.20 -8.51
N ALA A 189 -7.78 -8.09 -8.13
CA ALA A 189 -7.29 -7.18 -7.10
C ALA A 189 -8.47 -6.50 -6.41
N THR A 190 -8.25 -5.80 -5.30
CA THR A 190 -9.31 -5.00 -4.68
C THR A 190 -9.83 -3.94 -5.67
N PRO A 191 -11.12 -3.51 -5.59
CA PRO A 191 -11.62 -2.44 -6.45
C PRO A 191 -10.77 -1.16 -6.40
N GLN A 192 -10.24 -0.82 -5.23
CA GLN A 192 -9.35 0.31 -4.99
C GLN A 192 -8.03 0.15 -5.78
N THR A 193 -7.38 -1.01 -5.67
CA THR A 193 -6.16 -1.33 -6.43
C THR A 193 -6.41 -1.31 -7.93
N VAL A 194 -7.52 -1.89 -8.41
CA VAL A 194 -7.88 -1.87 -9.84
C VAL A 194 -8.05 -0.44 -10.34
N ALA A 195 -8.76 0.41 -9.59
CA ALA A 195 -8.96 1.79 -9.97
C ALA A 195 -7.63 2.57 -10.02
N ALA A 196 -6.75 2.38 -9.05
CA ALA A 196 -5.44 3.02 -9.03
C ALA A 196 -4.56 2.58 -10.22
N ILE A 197 -4.51 1.27 -10.52
CA ILE A 197 -3.81 0.76 -11.71
C ILE A 197 -4.39 1.38 -12.98
N LYS A 198 -5.72 1.39 -13.15
CA LYS A 198 -6.34 1.99 -14.33
C LYS A 198 -5.98 3.47 -14.51
N ALA A 199 -5.86 4.21 -13.42
CA ALA A 199 -5.60 5.64 -13.44
C ALA A 199 -4.17 6.00 -13.87
N ASN A 200 -3.17 5.15 -13.59
CA ASN A 200 -1.76 5.53 -13.75
C ASN A 200 -0.86 4.52 -14.49
N LYS A 201 -1.38 3.35 -14.90
CA LYS A 201 -0.54 2.28 -15.48
C LYS A 201 0.26 2.73 -16.72
N ASP A 202 -0.32 3.60 -17.54
CA ASP A 202 0.28 4.02 -18.80
C ASP A 202 1.43 5.01 -18.55
N ASP A 203 1.24 5.95 -17.62
CA ASP A 203 2.29 6.86 -17.16
C ASP A 203 3.43 6.10 -16.48
N LYS A 204 3.10 5.12 -15.63
CA LYS A 204 4.08 4.24 -14.99
C LYS A 204 4.86 3.43 -16.03
N LEU A 205 4.20 2.91 -17.07
CA LEU A 205 4.88 2.21 -18.16
C LEU A 205 5.76 3.16 -18.99
N ALA A 206 5.31 4.37 -19.29
CA ALA A 206 6.10 5.36 -20.01
C ALA A 206 7.40 5.71 -19.25
N TYR A 207 7.33 5.79 -17.92
CA TYR A 207 8.50 6.03 -17.07
C TYR A 207 9.41 4.80 -16.96
N TRP A 208 8.86 3.63 -16.60
CA TRP A 208 9.64 2.44 -16.29
C TRP A 208 10.07 1.64 -17.53
N GLY A 209 9.32 1.70 -18.62
CA GLY A 209 9.60 0.95 -19.85
C GLY A 209 11.02 1.15 -20.38
N PRO A 210 11.50 2.40 -20.58
CA PRO A 210 12.87 2.67 -21.00
C PRO A 210 13.94 2.16 -20.02
N ILE A 211 13.65 2.19 -18.71
CA ILE A 211 14.56 1.72 -17.65
C ILE A 211 14.67 0.18 -17.70
N LEU A 212 13.52 -0.48 -17.83
CA LEU A 212 13.40 -1.93 -17.86
C LEU A 212 13.86 -2.56 -19.18
N LYS A 213 13.81 -1.81 -20.29
CA LYS A 213 14.17 -2.29 -21.64
C LYS A 213 13.42 -3.60 -21.96
N ASP A 214 14.14 -4.66 -22.28
CA ASP A 214 13.57 -5.97 -22.59
C ASP A 214 12.84 -6.61 -21.40
N ASN A 215 13.08 -6.16 -20.17
CA ASN A 215 12.36 -6.63 -18.98
C ASN A 215 11.03 -5.89 -18.74
N ALA A 216 10.67 -4.89 -19.55
CA ALA A 216 9.37 -4.22 -19.44
C ALA A 216 8.22 -5.16 -19.82
N PRO A 217 6.99 -4.98 -19.30
CA PRO A 217 5.84 -5.72 -19.81
C PRO A 217 5.61 -5.40 -21.29
N ARG A 218 5.24 -6.41 -22.09
CA ARG A 218 4.83 -6.20 -23.49
C ARG A 218 3.42 -5.61 -23.58
N THR A 219 2.58 -5.99 -22.62
CA THR A 219 1.21 -5.51 -22.50
C THR A 219 0.86 -5.31 -21.04
N LEU A 220 0.14 -4.24 -20.70
CA LEU A 220 -0.34 -4.06 -19.33
C LEU A 220 -1.63 -4.86 -19.11
N VAL A 221 -1.61 -5.73 -18.11
CA VAL A 221 -2.80 -6.48 -17.67
C VAL A 221 -3.41 -5.77 -16.46
N VAL A 222 -4.67 -5.35 -16.59
CA VAL A 222 -5.43 -4.79 -15.47
C VAL A 222 -6.21 -5.92 -14.79
N PRO A 223 -6.05 -6.12 -13.46
CA PRO A 223 -6.82 -7.13 -12.73
C PRO A 223 -8.34 -6.86 -12.75
N GLN A 224 -9.13 -7.92 -12.60
CA GLN A 224 -10.58 -7.79 -12.37
C GLN A 224 -10.85 -7.40 -10.90
N PRO A 225 -11.91 -6.62 -10.62
CA PRO A 225 -12.25 -6.28 -9.26
C PRO A 225 -12.69 -7.53 -8.49
N LEU A 226 -12.07 -7.77 -7.34
CA LEU A 226 -12.46 -8.81 -6.40
C LEU A 226 -13.76 -8.40 -5.70
N HIS A 227 -14.69 -9.34 -5.58
CA HIS A 227 -15.88 -9.18 -4.76
C HIS A 227 -15.59 -9.62 -3.31
N GLY A 228 -15.85 -8.75 -2.35
CA GLY A 228 -15.59 -9.00 -0.93
C GLY A 228 -14.11 -8.91 -0.57
N ASP A 229 -13.75 -9.55 0.54
CA ASP A 229 -12.49 -9.42 1.25
C ASP A 229 -11.75 -10.75 1.41
N ARG A 230 -12.11 -11.77 0.62
CA ARG A 230 -11.55 -13.11 0.77
C ARG A 230 -11.36 -13.84 -0.56
N LEU A 231 -10.34 -14.66 -0.59
CA LEU A 231 -10.12 -15.71 -1.58
C LEU A 231 -10.23 -17.07 -0.89
N THR A 232 -10.48 -18.13 -1.66
CA THR A 232 -10.59 -19.49 -1.12
C THR A 232 -9.78 -20.48 -1.93
N LEU A 233 -9.05 -21.36 -1.25
CA LEU A 233 -8.37 -22.50 -1.85
C LEU A 233 -8.59 -23.73 -0.98
N ASP A 234 -9.24 -24.75 -1.54
CA ASP A 234 -9.51 -26.03 -0.85
C ASP A 234 -10.22 -25.88 0.51
N GLY A 235 -11.16 -24.92 0.58
CA GLY A 235 -11.91 -24.63 1.81
C GLY A 235 -11.17 -23.75 2.82
N HIS A 236 -9.91 -23.41 2.57
CA HIS A 236 -9.16 -22.45 3.38
C HIS A 236 -9.33 -21.03 2.83
N GLU A 237 -9.50 -20.06 3.72
CA GLU A 237 -9.59 -18.64 3.36
C GLU A 237 -8.20 -17.98 3.33
N LEU A 238 -8.01 -17.10 2.35
CA LEU A 238 -6.99 -16.05 2.36
C LEU A 238 -7.75 -14.73 2.47
N ARG A 239 -7.58 -14.01 3.59
CA ARG A 239 -8.36 -12.81 3.92
C ARG A 239 -7.57 -11.55 3.57
N ILE A 240 -8.15 -10.67 2.77
CA ILE A 240 -7.62 -9.33 2.48
C ILE A 240 -8.02 -8.43 3.65
N VAL A 241 -7.04 -7.99 4.42
CA VAL A 241 -7.25 -7.20 5.64
C VAL A 241 -6.82 -5.75 5.43
N GLY A 242 -7.60 -4.79 5.94
CA GLY A 242 -7.29 -3.36 5.87
C GLY A 242 -8.30 -2.52 5.07
N LEU A 243 -9.23 -3.16 4.35
CA LEU A 243 -10.25 -2.48 3.52
C LEU A 243 -11.21 -1.59 4.32
N ASP A 244 -11.35 -1.85 5.62
CA ASP A 244 -12.15 -1.12 6.61
C ASP A 244 -11.35 -0.01 7.32
N GLY A 245 -10.08 0.17 6.97
CA GLY A 245 -9.16 1.12 7.58
C GLY A 245 -9.09 2.47 6.86
N PRO A 246 -8.36 3.45 7.43
CA PRO A 246 -8.18 4.78 6.85
C PRO A 246 -7.25 4.80 5.62
N SER A 247 -6.65 3.67 5.25
CA SER A 247 -5.80 3.51 4.06
C SER A 247 -6.15 2.17 3.38
N PRO A 248 -7.36 2.08 2.78
CA PRO A 248 -7.89 0.83 2.20
C PRO A 248 -7.14 0.39 0.93
N ASP A 249 -6.24 1.24 0.41
CA ASP A 249 -5.27 0.97 -0.65
C ASP A 249 -4.03 0.17 -0.15
N ARG A 250 -3.85 0.07 1.17
CA ARG A 250 -2.72 -0.61 1.83
C ARG A 250 -3.18 -1.83 2.61
N THR A 251 -3.57 -2.86 1.87
CA THR A 251 -4.02 -4.14 2.43
C THR A 251 -2.86 -5.13 2.62
N PHE A 252 -3.12 -6.21 3.36
CA PHE A 252 -2.28 -7.39 3.44
C PHE A 252 -3.14 -8.65 3.44
N VAL A 253 -2.56 -9.82 3.17
CA VAL A 253 -3.28 -11.10 3.16
C VAL A 253 -2.97 -11.89 4.42
N SER A 254 -4.01 -12.20 5.21
CA SER A 254 -3.94 -13.13 6.33
C SER A 254 -4.39 -14.52 5.87
N ILE A 255 -3.58 -15.55 6.16
CA ILE A 255 -3.86 -16.95 5.83
C ILE A 255 -3.93 -17.74 7.14
N PRO A 256 -5.11 -17.83 7.79
CA PRO A 256 -5.23 -18.43 9.13
C PRO A 256 -4.77 -19.88 9.19
N SER A 257 -5.03 -20.67 8.14
CA SER A 257 -4.62 -22.08 8.08
C SER A 257 -3.09 -22.25 8.19
N ALA A 258 -2.33 -21.30 7.65
CA ALA A 258 -0.87 -21.29 7.68
C ALA A 258 -0.31 -20.40 8.82
N ARG A 259 -1.19 -19.76 9.61
CA ARG A 259 -0.83 -18.72 10.60
C ARG A 259 0.12 -17.67 10.03
N ALA A 260 -0.11 -17.27 8.78
CA ALA A 260 0.78 -16.42 8.02
C ALA A 260 0.13 -15.09 7.64
N VAL A 261 0.94 -14.03 7.60
CA VAL A 261 0.62 -12.76 6.94
C VAL A 261 1.60 -12.57 5.78
N VAL A 262 1.08 -12.31 4.59
CA VAL A 262 1.84 -12.23 3.33
C VAL A 262 1.25 -11.16 2.43
N GLY A 263 1.98 -10.80 1.37
CA GLY A 263 1.55 -9.81 0.38
C GLY A 263 1.39 -8.40 0.94
N GLY A 264 1.24 -7.45 0.02
CA GLY A 264 1.06 -6.04 0.33
C GLY A 264 2.36 -5.31 0.67
N ILE A 265 2.33 -4.00 0.51
CA ILE A 265 3.42 -3.07 0.84
C ILE A 265 3.67 -2.80 2.36
N PRO A 266 2.79 -3.13 3.34
CA PRO A 266 2.98 -2.61 4.69
C PRO A 266 4.24 -3.07 5.44
N VAL A 267 4.85 -4.20 5.10
CA VAL A 267 5.98 -4.75 5.86
C VAL A 267 7.22 -4.80 4.97
N ALA A 268 8.31 -4.20 5.46
CA ALA A 268 9.63 -4.26 4.83
C ALA A 268 10.68 -4.86 5.78
N ALA A 269 11.83 -5.27 5.27
CA ALA A 269 12.97 -5.69 6.09
C ALA A 269 14.32 -5.41 5.42
N ASN A 270 15.32 -5.04 6.22
CA ASN A 270 16.73 -4.91 5.82
C ASN A 270 17.03 -3.92 4.67
N ILE A 271 16.08 -3.06 4.33
CA ILE A 271 16.21 -1.99 3.34
C ILE A 271 15.68 -0.67 3.92
N HIS A 272 16.12 0.45 3.37
CA HIS A 272 15.47 1.73 3.65
C HIS A 272 14.03 1.71 3.13
N VAL A 273 13.07 1.96 4.01
CA VAL A 273 11.64 1.87 3.69
C VAL A 273 11.23 3.01 2.77
N TRP A 274 10.51 2.66 1.70
CA TRP A 274 9.88 3.62 0.79
C TRP A 274 8.72 4.35 1.47
N ILE A 275 8.87 5.66 1.65
CA ILE A 275 7.91 6.53 2.36
C ILE A 275 7.28 7.58 1.43
N ALA A 276 7.77 7.72 0.19
CA ALA A 276 7.34 8.76 -0.75
C ALA A 276 5.81 8.80 -1.02
N ASP A 277 5.12 7.66 -0.92
CA ASP A 277 3.66 7.59 -1.07
C ASP A 277 2.88 7.88 0.22
N THR A 278 3.56 7.93 1.37
CA THR A 278 2.98 8.24 2.69
C THR A 278 3.43 9.62 3.16
N GLN A 279 3.04 10.66 2.42
CA GLN A 279 3.62 12.00 2.54
C GLN A 279 3.28 12.70 3.86
N THR A 280 2.09 12.46 4.41
CA THR A 280 1.63 13.13 5.63
C THR A 280 1.99 12.34 6.89
N PRO A 281 2.25 13.00 8.04
CA PRO A 281 2.41 12.29 9.32
C PRO A 281 1.20 11.42 9.68
N GLU A 282 -0.01 11.82 9.28
CA GLU A 282 -1.20 11.01 9.50
C GLU A 282 -1.19 9.71 8.68
N SER A 283 -0.80 9.76 7.40
CA SER A 283 -0.68 8.55 6.58
C SER A 283 0.33 7.55 7.16
N ARG A 284 1.43 8.03 7.75
CA ARG A 284 2.42 7.18 8.44
C ARG A 284 1.91 6.63 9.77
N ARG A 285 1.12 7.41 10.53
CA ARG A 285 0.40 6.89 11.72
C ARG A 285 -0.61 5.81 11.34
N ASN A 286 -1.31 5.96 10.22
CA ASN A 286 -2.23 4.94 9.72
C ASN A 286 -1.49 3.67 9.32
N TRP A 287 -0.31 3.80 8.69
CA TRP A 287 0.57 2.66 8.42
C TRP A 287 1.01 1.95 9.71
N ILE A 288 1.41 2.69 10.75
CA ILE A 288 1.73 2.10 12.06
C ILE A 288 0.53 1.32 12.64
N LYS A 289 -0.70 1.83 12.52
CA LYS A 289 -1.91 1.08 12.94
C LYS A 289 -2.11 -0.21 12.14
N THR A 290 -1.80 -0.21 10.84
CA THR A 290 -1.81 -1.44 10.03
C THR A 290 -0.79 -2.46 10.54
N LEU A 291 0.42 -2.03 10.90
CA LEU A 291 1.45 -2.88 11.50
C LEU A 291 1.02 -3.45 12.86
N ASP A 292 0.39 -2.61 13.70
CA ASP A 292 -0.17 -3.05 14.99
C ASP A 292 -1.29 -4.10 14.78
N ARG A 293 -2.12 -3.95 13.74
CA ARG A 293 -3.14 -4.94 13.36
C ARG A 293 -2.52 -6.27 12.93
N ILE A 294 -1.43 -6.25 12.16
CA ILE A 294 -0.68 -7.46 11.79
C ILE A 294 -0.18 -8.19 13.05
N ALA A 295 0.43 -7.45 13.99
CA ALA A 295 0.94 -8.03 15.24
C ALA A 295 -0.18 -8.65 16.09
N ALA A 296 -1.36 -8.03 16.15
CA ALA A 296 -2.52 -8.51 16.89
C ALA A 296 -3.13 -9.82 16.34
N LEU A 297 -2.81 -10.20 15.09
CA LEU A 297 -3.22 -11.51 14.54
C LEU A 297 -2.38 -12.68 15.08
N HIS A 298 -1.31 -12.40 15.83
CA HIS A 298 -0.36 -13.39 16.35
C HIS A 298 0.13 -14.42 15.29
N PRO A 299 0.57 -13.96 14.11
CA PRO A 299 1.05 -14.86 13.06
C PRO A 299 2.36 -15.54 13.50
N SER A 300 2.57 -16.79 13.08
CA SER A 300 3.86 -17.46 13.24
C SER A 300 4.82 -17.12 12.11
N ARG A 301 4.32 -16.60 10.98
CA ARG A 301 5.12 -16.20 9.81
C ARG A 301 4.61 -14.88 9.24
N VAL A 302 5.50 -13.93 8.97
CA VAL A 302 5.17 -12.68 8.27
C VAL A 302 6.15 -12.48 7.14
N VAL A 303 5.69 -12.50 5.89
CA VAL A 303 6.56 -12.26 4.72
C VAL A 303 6.51 -10.77 4.38
N PRO A 304 7.64 -10.04 4.39
CA PRO A 304 7.66 -8.65 3.94
C PRO A 304 7.39 -8.54 2.44
N GLY A 305 6.72 -7.46 2.02
CA GLY A 305 6.51 -7.11 0.61
C GLY A 305 7.81 -6.74 -0.09
N HIS A 306 8.73 -6.08 0.63
CA HIS A 306 10.08 -5.78 0.15
C HIS A 306 11.11 -6.15 1.21
N TYR A 307 12.13 -6.92 0.85
CA TYR A 307 13.18 -7.26 1.79
C TYR A 307 14.48 -7.72 1.14
N LEU A 308 15.57 -7.59 1.89
CA LEU A 308 16.76 -8.42 1.73
C LEU A 308 16.86 -9.44 2.86
N ALA A 309 17.56 -10.54 2.61
CA ALA A 309 17.85 -11.55 3.64
C ALA A 309 18.56 -10.92 4.84
N ASN A 310 18.46 -11.58 6.00
CA ASN A 310 19.21 -11.20 7.18
C ASN A 310 20.73 -11.36 6.92
N PRO A 311 21.59 -10.71 7.72
CA PRO A 311 23.04 -10.82 7.56
C PRO A 311 23.59 -12.25 7.63
N ASP A 312 22.89 -13.17 8.31
CA ASP A 312 23.22 -14.59 8.40
C ASP A 312 22.69 -15.43 7.22
N GLY A 313 22.07 -14.79 6.23
CA GLY A 313 21.45 -15.42 5.06
C GLY A 313 20.05 -15.99 5.32
N SER A 314 19.52 -15.87 6.53
CA SER A 314 18.16 -16.33 6.83
C SER A 314 17.08 -15.38 6.30
N GLU A 315 15.90 -15.94 6.02
CA GLU A 315 14.76 -15.16 5.54
C GLU A 315 14.11 -14.35 6.69
N PRO A 316 13.75 -13.07 6.48
CA PRO A 316 13.19 -12.21 7.52
C PRO A 316 11.69 -12.44 7.75
N TYR A 317 11.23 -13.70 7.78
CA TYR A 317 9.81 -14.04 7.76
C TYR A 317 9.12 -14.04 9.14
N THR A 318 9.41 -13.05 9.97
CA THR A 318 8.97 -13.01 11.37
C THR A 318 8.34 -11.68 11.76
N LEU A 319 7.69 -11.64 12.92
CA LEU A 319 7.18 -10.41 13.51
C LEU A 319 8.27 -9.34 13.75
N ALA A 320 9.56 -9.71 13.73
CA ALA A 320 10.63 -8.73 13.81
C ALA A 320 10.61 -7.74 12.63
N SER A 321 10.16 -8.15 11.45
CA SER A 321 10.04 -7.28 10.27
C SER A 321 8.92 -6.25 10.42
N VAL A 322 7.82 -6.64 11.07
CA VAL A 322 6.74 -5.71 11.46
C VAL A 322 7.27 -4.66 12.43
N LYS A 323 8.00 -5.10 13.46
CA LYS A 323 8.64 -4.21 14.43
C LYS A 323 9.67 -3.29 13.76
N PHE A 324 10.50 -3.82 12.87
CA PHE A 324 11.48 -3.04 12.11
C PHE A 324 10.81 -1.91 11.33
N THR A 325 9.78 -2.23 10.54
CA THR A 325 9.07 -1.21 9.73
C THR A 325 8.45 -0.15 10.63
N ARG A 326 7.83 -0.55 11.74
CA ARG A 326 7.23 0.35 12.73
C ARG A 326 8.25 1.30 13.33
N ASP A 327 9.38 0.77 13.80
CA ASP A 327 10.46 1.54 14.42
C ASP A 327 11.13 2.47 13.40
N TYR A 328 11.25 2.04 12.14
CA TYR A 328 11.75 2.87 11.05
C TYR A 328 10.84 4.07 10.80
N LEU A 329 9.52 3.89 10.73
CA LEU A 329 8.56 4.98 10.54
C LEU A 329 8.61 5.99 11.69
N VAL A 330 8.64 5.50 12.94
CA VAL A 330 8.78 6.36 14.13
C VAL A 330 10.09 7.14 14.09
N ALA A 331 11.19 6.47 13.73
CA ALA A 331 12.49 7.12 13.62
C ALA A 331 12.51 8.16 12.50
N PHE A 332 11.93 7.85 11.35
CA PHE A 332 11.84 8.74 10.20
C PHE A 332 11.04 9.99 10.53
N ASP A 333 9.86 9.85 11.17
CA ASP A 333 9.06 11.01 11.62
C ASP A 333 9.83 11.91 12.59
N ALA A 334 10.54 11.31 13.54
CA ALA A 334 11.33 12.05 14.51
C ALA A 334 12.49 12.83 13.87
N GLU A 335 13.14 12.28 12.84
CA GLU A 335 14.22 12.99 12.13
C GLU A 335 13.68 13.97 11.09
N ALA A 336 12.58 13.66 10.40
CA ALA A 336 11.95 14.55 9.43
C ALA A 336 11.45 15.86 10.07
N ALA A 337 11.01 15.81 11.33
CA ALA A 337 10.63 16.98 12.11
C ALA A 337 11.81 17.89 12.48
N LYS A 338 13.05 17.36 12.56
CA LYS A 338 14.26 18.11 12.89
C LYS A 338 14.98 18.63 11.65
N ALA A 339 15.00 17.83 10.60
CA ALA A 339 15.74 18.11 9.37
C ALA A 339 15.08 19.24 8.59
N ARG A 340 15.90 20.18 8.10
CA ARG A 340 15.43 21.32 7.28
C ARG A 340 15.25 20.95 5.82
N ASN A 341 16.05 20.03 5.32
CA ASN A 341 16.09 19.60 3.92
C ASN A 341 16.32 18.08 3.82
N SER A 342 16.22 17.53 2.61
CA SER A 342 16.36 16.10 2.36
C SER A 342 17.75 15.59 2.72
N GLY A 343 18.81 16.37 2.48
CA GLY A 343 20.19 16.02 2.82
C GLY A 343 20.39 15.77 4.31
N GLU A 344 19.89 16.67 5.16
CA GLU A 344 19.92 16.50 6.62
C GLU A 344 19.14 15.26 7.06
N LEU A 345 17.97 15.01 6.48
CA LEU A 345 17.15 13.84 6.79
C LEU A 345 17.82 12.53 6.37
N ILE A 346 18.41 12.49 5.17
CA ILE A 346 19.15 11.34 4.66
C ILE A 346 20.33 11.02 5.58
N THR A 347 21.13 12.03 5.95
CA THR A 347 22.26 11.83 6.87
C THR A 347 21.80 11.30 8.23
N ALA A 348 20.74 11.86 8.81
CA ALA A 348 20.21 11.40 10.10
C ALA A 348 19.71 9.95 10.04
N MET A 349 19.01 9.57 8.96
CA MET A 349 18.50 8.22 8.79
C MET A 349 19.61 7.21 8.50
N LYS A 350 20.63 7.56 7.70
CA LYS A 350 21.82 6.72 7.49
C LYS A 350 22.63 6.55 8.78
N ALA A 351 22.68 7.54 9.65
CA ALA A 351 23.34 7.41 10.96
C ALA A 351 22.59 6.43 11.89
N ARG A 352 21.25 6.42 11.86
CA ARG A 352 20.44 5.47 12.64
C ARG A 352 20.45 4.05 12.07
N TYR A 353 20.50 3.94 10.76
CA TYR A 353 20.40 2.68 10.03
C TYR A 353 21.54 2.52 9.02
N PRO A 354 22.81 2.41 9.47
CA PRO A 354 23.98 2.47 8.59
C PRO A 354 24.14 1.27 7.67
N ASN A 355 23.47 0.16 7.98
CA ASN A 355 23.63 -1.12 7.28
C ASN A 355 22.45 -1.47 6.37
N LEU A 356 21.44 -0.59 6.23
CA LEU A 356 20.33 -0.85 5.32
C LEU A 356 20.74 -0.60 3.88
N ALA A 357 20.32 -1.51 3.00
CA ALA A 357 20.46 -1.33 1.56
C ALA A 357 19.40 -0.35 1.01
N ASP A 358 19.38 -0.22 -0.32
CA ASP A 358 18.42 0.61 -1.07
C ASP A 358 18.37 2.08 -0.61
N ALA A 359 19.54 2.72 -0.56
CA ALA A 359 19.65 4.15 -0.25
C ALA A 359 18.80 5.04 -1.18
N SER A 360 18.52 4.59 -2.41
CA SER A 360 17.63 5.27 -3.36
C SER A 360 16.23 5.51 -2.80
N SER A 361 15.65 4.52 -2.10
CA SER A 361 14.34 4.66 -1.46
C SER A 361 14.34 5.75 -0.39
N LEU A 362 15.39 5.85 0.43
CA LEU A 362 15.55 6.93 1.41
C LEU A 362 15.73 8.28 0.72
N GLU A 363 16.56 8.35 -0.32
CA GLU A 363 16.85 9.60 -1.03
C GLU A 363 15.61 10.18 -1.68
N MET A 364 14.80 9.35 -2.35
CA MET A 364 13.54 9.79 -2.94
C MET A 364 12.53 10.19 -1.88
N SER A 365 12.34 9.34 -0.86
CA SER A 365 11.43 9.62 0.24
C SER A 365 11.77 10.94 0.93
N ALA A 366 13.05 11.21 1.23
CA ALA A 366 13.46 12.43 1.90
C ALA A 366 13.18 13.68 1.05
N LYS A 367 13.44 13.64 -0.27
CA LYS A 367 13.14 14.76 -1.17
C LYS A 367 11.64 15.06 -1.23
N VAL A 368 10.82 14.02 -1.31
CA VAL A 368 9.36 14.16 -1.33
C VAL A 368 8.84 14.72 -0.02
N ILE A 369 9.24 14.14 1.11
CA ILE A 369 8.78 14.57 2.45
C ILE A 369 9.24 15.99 2.79
N LYS A 370 10.38 16.43 2.26
CA LYS A 370 10.88 17.80 2.45
C LYS A 370 10.37 18.79 1.39
N GLY A 371 9.51 18.35 0.46
CA GLY A 371 8.92 19.20 -0.57
C GLY A 371 9.87 19.60 -1.71
N GLU A 372 11.04 18.98 -1.77
CA GLU A 372 12.07 19.24 -2.80
C GLU A 372 11.79 18.47 -4.10
N MET A 373 10.87 17.50 -4.06
CA MET A 373 10.42 16.73 -5.22
C MET A 373 8.92 16.48 -5.11
N GLN A 374 8.19 16.75 -6.19
CA GLN A 374 6.79 16.36 -6.31
C GLN A 374 6.71 14.89 -6.69
N TRP A 375 5.87 14.13 -5.99
CA TRP A 375 5.65 12.71 -6.25
C TRP A 375 4.15 12.40 -6.30
N PRO A 376 3.67 11.75 -7.37
CA PRO A 376 2.26 11.39 -7.48
C PRO A 376 1.94 10.30 -6.47
N VAL A 377 1.08 10.61 -5.49
CA VAL A 377 0.64 9.64 -4.49
C VAL A 377 -0.37 8.68 -5.12
N VAL A 378 -0.12 7.39 -4.97
CA VAL A 378 -1.09 6.34 -5.27
C VAL A 378 -2.27 6.46 -4.31
N GLY A 379 -3.48 6.65 -4.84
CA GLY A 379 -4.68 6.78 -4.00
C GLY A 379 -4.88 8.15 -3.36
N THR A 380 -4.23 9.22 -3.86
CA THR A 380 -4.81 10.55 -3.63
C THR A 380 -6.26 10.50 -4.08
N ALA A 381 -7.11 11.14 -3.28
CA ALA A 381 -8.37 11.63 -3.79
C ALA A 381 -8.08 12.18 -5.18
N SER A 382 -8.63 11.55 -6.22
CA SER A 382 -8.52 12.13 -7.56
C SER A 382 -8.85 13.60 -7.39
N ALA A 383 -7.97 14.50 -7.83
CA ALA A 383 -8.23 15.93 -7.70
C ALA A 383 -9.68 16.16 -8.11
N PHE A 384 -10.47 16.83 -7.25
CA PHE A 384 -11.90 16.94 -7.44
C PHE A 384 -12.17 17.33 -8.91
N PRO A 385 -12.84 16.49 -9.72
CA PRO A 385 -12.78 16.60 -11.18
C PRO A 385 -13.22 17.95 -11.74
N ALA A 386 -14.08 18.65 -10.99
CA ALA A 386 -14.63 19.94 -11.32
C ALA A 386 -13.81 21.14 -10.80
N ALA A 387 -12.80 20.95 -9.94
CA ALA A 387 -12.00 22.06 -9.42
C ALA A 387 -11.36 22.87 -10.57
N GLY A 388 -11.54 24.19 -10.53
CA GLY A 388 -11.10 25.10 -11.61
C GLY A 388 -11.91 25.01 -12.91
N LYS A 389 -13.07 24.34 -12.90
CA LYS A 389 -13.92 24.12 -14.08
C LYS A 389 -15.39 24.44 -13.77
N LYS A 390 -16.21 24.37 -14.81
CA LYS A 390 -17.66 24.47 -14.70
C LYS A 390 -18.29 23.09 -14.76
N ALA A 391 -19.28 22.83 -13.91
CA ALA A 391 -20.14 21.66 -14.00
C ALA A 391 -21.58 22.10 -14.28
N LEU A 392 -22.23 21.43 -15.23
CA LEU A 392 -23.66 21.59 -15.49
C LEU A 392 -24.41 20.48 -14.77
N VAL A 393 -25.40 20.88 -14.00
CA VAL A 393 -26.26 19.99 -13.22
C VAL A 393 -27.71 20.16 -13.65
N GLN A 394 -28.41 19.05 -13.89
CA GLN A 394 -29.81 19.07 -14.31
C GLN A 394 -30.65 18.09 -13.49
N PHE A 395 -31.65 18.61 -12.77
CA PHE A 395 -32.62 17.88 -11.95
C PHE A 395 -34.03 18.04 -12.55
N GLY A 396 -34.41 17.17 -13.50
CA GLY A 396 -35.69 17.34 -14.22
C GLY A 396 -35.71 18.69 -14.95
N ASP A 397 -36.65 19.57 -14.61
CA ASP A 397 -36.78 20.91 -15.19
C ASP A 397 -35.89 21.98 -14.51
N VAL A 398 -35.22 21.62 -13.40
CA VAL A 398 -34.35 22.51 -12.64
C VAL A 398 -32.90 22.36 -13.10
N GLY A 399 -32.26 23.45 -13.51
CA GLY A 399 -30.88 23.44 -14.00
C GLY A 399 -29.97 24.37 -13.19
N PHE A 400 -28.71 23.97 -13.03
CA PHE A 400 -27.66 24.77 -12.42
C PHE A 400 -26.36 24.69 -13.22
N ARG A 401 -25.58 25.77 -13.18
CA ARG A 401 -24.17 25.81 -13.53
C ARG A 401 -23.37 26.09 -12.27
N LEU A 402 -22.47 25.17 -11.93
CA LEU A 402 -21.54 25.26 -10.81
C LEU A 402 -20.17 25.69 -11.35
N ASP A 403 -19.72 26.88 -11.00
CA ASP A 403 -18.46 27.47 -11.46
C ASP A 403 -17.43 27.35 -10.33
N PHE A 404 -16.66 26.27 -10.32
CA PHE A 404 -15.64 26.02 -9.30
C PHE A 404 -14.38 26.80 -9.66
N LYS A 405 -14.05 27.82 -8.86
CA LYS A 405 -12.89 28.67 -9.11
C LYS A 405 -11.59 27.96 -8.74
N ASP A 406 -11.63 27.20 -7.65
CA ASP A 406 -10.52 26.45 -7.07
C ASP A 406 -11.07 25.25 -6.25
N ASP A 407 -10.31 24.74 -5.29
CA ASP A 407 -10.64 23.58 -4.46
C ASP A 407 -11.51 23.88 -3.23
N HIS A 408 -11.89 25.15 -3.01
CA HIS A 408 -12.73 25.57 -1.87
C HIS A 408 -13.80 26.61 -2.25
N THR A 409 -13.67 27.32 -3.36
CA THR A 409 -14.59 28.37 -3.80
C THR A 409 -15.40 27.95 -5.03
N MET A 410 -16.73 28.10 -4.96
CA MET A 410 -17.64 27.84 -6.08
C MET A 410 -18.68 28.95 -6.20
N THR A 411 -19.05 29.33 -7.43
CA THR A 411 -20.24 30.13 -7.71
C THR A 411 -21.30 29.26 -8.39
N PHE A 412 -22.48 29.10 -7.80
CA PHE A 412 -23.60 28.46 -8.49
C PHE A 412 -24.49 29.49 -9.19
N VAL A 413 -25.08 29.11 -10.31
CA VAL A 413 -26.06 29.90 -11.06
C VAL A 413 -27.20 28.99 -11.50
N GLY A 414 -28.43 29.28 -11.08
CA GLY A 414 -29.61 28.58 -11.57
C GLY A 414 -29.89 28.96 -13.03
N THR A 415 -29.92 27.96 -13.89
CA THR A 415 -30.06 28.12 -15.35
C THR A 415 -31.47 27.82 -15.86
N ALA A 416 -32.27 27.06 -15.11
CA ALA A 416 -33.62 26.68 -15.48
C ALA A 416 -34.49 26.33 -14.27
N GLY A 417 -35.81 26.34 -14.46
CA GLY A 417 -36.80 25.96 -13.46
C GLY A 417 -36.98 26.99 -12.34
N GLN A 418 -37.49 26.54 -11.19
CA GLN A 418 -37.85 27.41 -10.06
C GLN A 418 -36.69 28.24 -9.49
N TYR A 419 -35.44 27.84 -9.76
CA TYR A 419 -34.23 28.53 -9.29
C TYR A 419 -33.55 29.37 -10.38
N GLN A 420 -34.18 29.57 -11.54
CA GLN A 420 -33.58 30.33 -12.64
C GLN A 420 -33.17 31.75 -12.19
N GLY A 421 -31.91 32.09 -12.42
CA GLY A 421 -31.31 33.38 -12.02
C GLY A 421 -30.79 33.44 -10.59
N ALA A 422 -31.07 32.44 -9.74
CA ALA A 422 -30.49 32.36 -8.39
C ALA A 422 -28.97 32.18 -8.46
N THR A 423 -28.20 32.89 -7.64
CA THR A 423 -26.75 32.76 -7.63
C THR A 423 -26.12 33.16 -6.31
N ASP A 424 -25.12 32.39 -5.88
CA ASP A 424 -24.24 32.75 -4.79
C ASP A 424 -22.82 32.23 -5.00
N THR A 425 -21.85 32.87 -4.32
CA THR A 425 -20.49 32.35 -4.19
C THR A 425 -20.32 31.80 -2.78
N VAL A 426 -19.88 30.55 -2.70
CA VAL A 426 -19.85 29.77 -1.47
C VAL A 426 -18.50 29.11 -1.31
N GLU A 427 -18.15 28.87 -0.04
CA GLU A 427 -17.09 27.94 0.33
C GLU A 427 -17.69 26.53 0.34
N TYR A 428 -17.10 25.62 -0.42
CA TYR A 428 -17.51 24.22 -0.51
C TYR A 428 -16.42 23.30 0.03
N LYS A 429 -16.84 22.07 0.33
CA LYS A 429 -15.92 20.98 0.64
C LYS A 429 -16.25 19.76 -0.19
N ALA A 430 -15.28 19.29 -0.96
CA ALA A 430 -15.35 18.02 -1.68
C ALA A 430 -14.63 16.92 -0.89
N THR A 431 -15.28 15.79 -0.70
CA THR A 431 -14.72 14.59 -0.08
C THR A 431 -14.92 13.43 -1.03
N GLN A 432 -13.84 12.81 -1.50
CA GLN A 432 -13.97 11.62 -2.33
C GLN A 432 -14.55 10.47 -1.52
N ILE A 433 -15.67 9.89 -1.98
CA ILE A 433 -16.27 8.68 -1.41
C ILE A 433 -15.60 7.44 -2.00
N ARG A 434 -15.42 7.43 -3.33
CA ARG A 434 -14.69 6.42 -4.11
C ARG A 434 -14.17 7.08 -5.41
N PRO A 435 -13.32 6.43 -6.22
CA PRO A 435 -12.90 6.98 -7.51
C PRO A 435 -14.10 7.50 -8.32
N GLN A 436 -14.00 8.74 -8.83
CA GLN A 436 -15.04 9.46 -9.59
C GLN A 436 -16.35 9.74 -8.83
N VAL A 437 -16.46 9.47 -7.53
CA VAL A 437 -17.64 9.80 -6.72
C VAL A 437 -17.26 10.67 -5.53
N PHE A 438 -17.87 11.84 -5.44
CA PHE A 438 -17.55 12.85 -4.42
C PHE A 438 -18.80 13.26 -3.66
N MET A 439 -18.66 13.42 -2.35
CA MET A 439 -19.59 14.20 -1.55
C MET A 439 -19.13 15.66 -1.59
N VAL A 440 -19.96 16.55 -2.10
CA VAL A 440 -19.67 17.99 -2.20
C VAL A 440 -20.71 18.73 -1.39
N TYR A 441 -20.31 19.55 -0.43
CA TYR A 441 -21.27 20.26 0.42
C TYR A 441 -20.84 21.69 0.71
N TRP A 442 -21.82 22.56 0.92
CA TRP A 442 -21.61 23.98 1.23
C TRP A 442 -22.79 24.54 2.04
N HIS A 443 -22.56 25.73 2.59
CA HIS A 443 -23.59 26.56 3.19
C HIS A 443 -23.81 27.79 2.32
N GLU A 444 -25.07 28.15 2.08
CA GLU A 444 -25.45 29.31 1.30
C GLU A 444 -25.75 30.50 2.23
N PRO A 445 -24.86 31.50 2.35
CA PRO A 445 -25.03 32.57 3.32
C PRO A 445 -26.24 33.45 3.05
N LYS A 446 -26.70 33.56 1.79
CA LYS A 446 -27.87 34.38 1.44
C LYS A 446 -29.21 33.74 1.80
N SER A 447 -29.39 32.45 1.50
CA SER A 447 -30.63 31.70 1.78
C SER A 447 -30.63 31.12 3.20
N GLY A 448 -29.46 30.79 3.73
CA GLY A 448 -29.28 30.00 4.95
C GLY A 448 -29.38 28.49 4.71
N ASP A 449 -29.44 28.06 3.45
CA ASP A 449 -29.60 26.66 3.09
C ASP A 449 -28.28 25.91 3.21
N ASN A 450 -28.37 24.61 3.51
CA ASN A 450 -27.22 23.70 3.53
C ASN A 450 -27.42 22.65 2.45
N VAL A 451 -26.45 22.54 1.55
CA VAL A 451 -26.56 21.67 0.38
C VAL A 451 -25.50 20.58 0.46
N VAL A 452 -25.93 19.35 0.18
CA VAL A 452 -25.04 18.18 0.06
C VAL A 452 -25.33 17.47 -1.25
N HIS A 453 -24.34 17.45 -2.11
CA HIS A 453 -24.30 16.64 -3.32
C HIS A 453 -23.57 15.33 -3.11
N VAL A 454 -24.04 14.29 -3.79
CA VAL A 454 -23.25 13.11 -4.15
C VAL A 454 -23.12 13.11 -5.66
N GLU A 455 -21.91 13.43 -6.16
CA GLU A 455 -21.59 13.61 -7.56
C GLU A 455 -20.82 12.38 -8.07
N ASP A 456 -21.43 11.61 -8.97
CA ASP A 456 -20.83 10.46 -9.65
C ASP A 456 -20.45 10.87 -11.08
N PHE A 457 -19.20 11.29 -11.26
CA PHE A 457 -18.65 11.72 -12.55
C PHE A 457 -18.41 10.56 -13.51
N GLU A 458 -18.30 9.32 -13.01
CA GLU A 458 -18.15 8.12 -13.84
C GLU A 458 -19.45 7.83 -14.60
N ASN A 459 -20.59 7.97 -13.92
CA ASN A 459 -21.91 7.70 -14.49
C ASN A 459 -22.66 8.98 -14.93
N GLY A 460 -22.11 10.17 -14.65
CA GLY A 460 -22.75 11.46 -14.94
C GLY A 460 -24.02 11.68 -14.13
N ILE A 461 -24.09 11.18 -12.89
CA ILE A 461 -25.26 11.24 -12.01
C ILE A 461 -24.95 12.14 -10.81
N VAL A 462 -25.92 12.93 -10.38
CA VAL A 462 -25.85 13.65 -9.10
C VAL A 462 -27.10 13.46 -8.28
N TYR A 463 -26.92 13.36 -6.96
CA TYR A 463 -27.98 13.48 -5.98
C TYR A 463 -27.75 14.74 -5.17
N THR A 464 -28.79 15.53 -4.92
CA THR A 464 -28.72 16.69 -4.01
C THR A 464 -29.68 16.52 -2.85
N ASN A 465 -29.24 16.97 -1.68
CA ASN A 465 -30.02 17.09 -0.47
C ASN A 465 -29.87 18.53 0.02
N ILE A 466 -30.94 19.30 -0.04
CA ILE A 466 -30.97 20.69 0.41
C ILE A 466 -31.77 20.72 1.71
N ALA A 467 -31.13 21.15 2.79
CA ALA A 467 -31.77 21.42 4.06
C ALA A 467 -32.02 22.92 4.15
N HIS A 468 -33.29 23.31 4.01
CA HIS A 468 -33.69 24.71 4.05
C HIS A 468 -33.67 25.25 5.48
N ARG A 469 -33.56 26.57 5.64
CA ARG A 469 -33.56 27.22 6.96
C ARG A 469 -34.82 26.93 7.80
N ASN A 470 -35.95 26.65 7.16
CA ASN A 470 -37.21 26.29 7.83
C ASN A 470 -37.26 24.82 8.32
N GLY A 471 -36.21 24.03 8.06
CA GLY A 471 -36.13 22.62 8.42
C GLY A 471 -36.72 21.66 7.39
N GLU A 472 -37.22 22.16 6.25
CA GLU A 472 -37.66 21.33 5.14
C GLU A 472 -36.46 20.74 4.38
N PHE A 473 -36.65 19.53 3.86
CA PHE A 473 -35.66 18.84 3.05
C PHE A 473 -36.15 18.69 1.62
N GLN A 474 -35.29 19.02 0.67
CA GLN A 474 -35.48 18.74 -0.74
C GLN A 474 -34.45 17.71 -1.21
N HIS A 475 -34.92 16.67 -1.89
CA HIS A 475 -34.09 15.61 -2.44
C HIS A 475 -34.32 15.51 -3.95
N LEU A 476 -33.27 15.67 -4.75
CA LEU A 476 -33.37 15.53 -6.21
C LEU A 476 -32.29 14.59 -6.73
N LYS A 477 -32.59 13.92 -7.83
CA LYS A 477 -31.65 13.12 -8.63
C LYS A 477 -31.59 13.70 -10.02
N GLY A 478 -30.39 13.81 -10.57
CA GLY A 478 -30.15 14.48 -11.82
C GLY A 478 -28.90 13.97 -12.54
N THR A 479 -28.51 14.72 -13.56
CA THR A 479 -27.27 14.50 -14.31
C THR A 479 -26.25 15.58 -14.00
N ILE A 480 -24.98 15.22 -14.06
CA ILE A 480 -23.85 16.14 -13.93
C ILE A 480 -22.87 15.91 -15.07
N ARG A 481 -22.34 16.99 -15.64
CA ARG A 481 -21.25 16.95 -16.62
C ARG A 481 -20.32 18.13 -16.45
N ILE A 482 -19.03 17.93 -16.68
CA ILE A 482 -18.04 19.01 -16.73
C ILE A 482 -18.16 19.70 -18.10
N GLU A 483 -18.16 21.03 -18.12
CA GLU A 483 -17.92 21.78 -19.36
C GLU A 483 -16.42 21.80 -19.62
N ASP A 484 -16.00 21.24 -20.76
CA ASP A 484 -14.62 21.38 -21.22
C ASP A 484 -14.33 22.88 -21.46
N ALA A 485 -13.15 23.34 -21.04
CA ALA A 485 -12.68 24.67 -21.35
C ALA A 485 -12.55 24.79 -22.89
N LYS A 486 -13.32 25.71 -23.49
CA LYS A 486 -13.16 26.08 -24.90
C LYS A 486 -11.89 26.89 -25.12
#